data_AF-A0A9D5QBY1-F1
#
_entry.id   AF-A0A9D5QBY1-F1
#
_cell.length_a   1.000
_cell.length_b   1.000
_cell.length_c   1.000
_cell.angle_alpha   90.00
_cell.angle_beta   90.00
_cell.angle_gamma   90.00
#
_symmetry.space_group_name_H-M   'P 1'
#
loop_
_entity.id
_entity.type
_entity.pdbx_description
1 polymer ?
#
loop_
_entity_poly.entity_id
_entity_poly.type
_entity_poly.pdbx_seq_one_letter_code
_entity_poly.pdbx_strand_id
1 'polypeptide(L)'
;MENRLIDALLEKNIQPWITLFHWDYPYELYCKGGWLNPSSSSWFAEYTECLADAFSDRVSHWITFNEPQCFIGLGHYTPAITPPA
;
A
#
# COMPACT_ATOMS: atom_id res chain seq x y z
N MET A 1 8.61 -7.27 -14.99
CA MET A 1 8.15 -5.87 -14.83
C MET A 1 9.40 -5.01 -14.75
N GLU A 2 9.61 -4.09 -15.70
CA GLU A 2 10.82 -3.25 -15.73
C GLU A 2 10.64 -2.12 -14.71
N ASN A 3 11.54 -2.02 -13.70
CA ASN A 3 11.34 -1.10 -12.58
C ASN A 3 12.45 -0.06 -12.46
N ARG A 4 12.40 0.91 -13.39
CA ARG A 4 13.42 1.93 -13.65
C ARG A 4 13.85 2.73 -12.42
N LEU A 5 12.97 2.91 -11.42
CA LEU A 5 13.30 3.67 -10.22
C LEU A 5 14.17 2.86 -9.26
N ILE A 6 13.83 1.59 -9.00
CA ILE A 6 14.62 0.72 -8.11
C ILE A 6 16.03 0.56 -8.67
N ASP A 7 16.13 0.27 -9.97
CA ASP A 7 17.42 0.10 -10.65
C ASP A 7 18.28 1.37 -10.57
N ALA A 8 17.69 2.54 -10.87
CA ALA A 8 18.41 3.81 -10.78
C ALA A 8 18.89 4.16 -9.35
N LEU A 9 18.13 3.78 -8.31
CA LEU A 9 18.55 3.98 -6.92
C LEU A 9 19.75 3.08 -6.58
N LEU A 10 19.68 1.80 -6.95
CA LEU A 10 20.74 0.83 -6.66
C LEU A 10 22.02 1.14 -7.43
N GLU A 11 21.93 1.58 -8.70
CA GLU A 11 23.08 2.07 -9.48
C GLU A 11 23.81 3.24 -8.81
N LYS A 12 23.10 4.02 -7.98
CA LYS A 12 23.65 5.13 -7.20
C LYS A 12 24.00 4.75 -5.76
N ASN A 13 23.97 3.45 -5.41
CA ASN A 13 24.16 2.94 -4.06
C ASN A 13 23.17 3.54 -3.03
N ILE A 14 21.95 3.85 -3.46
CA ILE A 14 20.87 4.33 -2.60
C ILE A 14 19.95 3.15 -2.28
N GLN A 15 19.82 2.82 -1.00
CA GLN A 15 18.98 1.72 -0.55
C GLN A 15 17.48 2.07 -0.69
N PRO A 16 16.69 1.35 -1.50
CA PRO A 16 15.25 1.56 -1.58
C PRO A 16 14.53 1.06 -0.33
N TRP A 17 13.56 1.84 0.14
CA TRP A 17 12.60 1.48 1.18
C TRP A 17 11.20 1.62 0.59
N ILE A 18 10.49 0.50 0.45
CA ILE A 18 9.17 0.49 -0.19
C ILE A 18 8.08 0.49 0.88
N THR A 19 7.19 1.46 0.80
CA THR A 19 5.92 1.45 1.54
C THR A 19 4.84 0.85 0.64
N LEU A 20 4.24 -0.27 1.06
CA LEU A 20 3.26 -1.00 0.27
C LEU A 20 1.94 -0.23 0.13
N PHE A 21 1.51 0.46 1.19
CA PHE A 21 0.29 1.26 1.19
C PHE A 21 0.50 2.64 1.81
N HIS A 22 0.21 3.69 1.03
CA HIS A 22 0.32 5.08 1.47
C HIS A 22 -0.99 5.84 1.18
N TRP A 23 -2.09 5.27 1.66
CA TRP A 23 -3.45 5.85 1.67
C TRP A 23 -4.15 5.86 0.30
N ASP A 24 -3.52 5.29 -0.71
CA ASP A 24 -3.94 5.23 -2.10
C ASP A 24 -4.70 3.93 -2.42
N TYR A 25 -5.89 3.80 -1.84
CA TYR A 25 -6.73 2.62 -2.06
C TYR A 25 -7.34 2.59 -3.48
N PRO A 26 -7.27 1.47 -4.22
CA PRO A 26 -7.88 1.37 -5.55
C PRO A 26 -9.38 1.64 -5.52
N TYR A 27 -9.85 2.59 -6.33
CA TYR A 27 -11.24 3.05 -6.31
C TYR A 27 -12.26 1.92 -6.52
N GLU A 28 -12.00 1.00 -7.45
CA GLU A 28 -12.87 -0.15 -7.70
C GLU A 28 -13.03 -1.08 -6.48
N LEU A 29 -11.99 -1.24 -5.68
CA LEU A 29 -12.06 -2.02 -4.44
C LEU A 29 -12.67 -1.20 -3.30
N TYR A 30 -12.44 0.12 -3.28
CA TYR A 30 -13.10 1.04 -2.36
C TYR A 30 -14.62 1.01 -2.53
N CYS A 31 -15.13 1.03 -3.76
CA CYS A 31 -16.56 0.90 -4.07
C CYS A 31 -17.16 -0.43 -3.61
N LYS A 32 -16.34 -1.46 -3.37
CA LYS A 32 -16.75 -2.74 -2.77
C LYS A 32 -16.73 -2.72 -1.24
N GLY A 33 -16.41 -1.60 -0.60
CA GLY A 33 -16.36 -1.43 0.86
C GLY A 33 -14.96 -1.12 1.41
N GLY A 34 -13.92 -1.13 0.58
CA GLY A 34 -12.56 -0.76 0.97
C GLY A 34 -12.05 -1.55 2.19
N TRP A 35 -11.37 -0.86 3.12
CA TRP A 35 -10.85 -1.48 4.35
C TRP A 35 -11.91 -2.04 5.30
N LEU A 36 -13.20 -1.68 5.13
CA LEU A 36 -14.30 -2.25 5.90
C LEU A 36 -14.80 -3.58 5.31
N ASN A 37 -14.40 -3.93 4.09
CA ASN A 37 -14.75 -5.21 3.48
C ASN A 37 -13.87 -6.34 4.07
N PRO A 38 -14.46 -7.47 4.53
CA PRO A 38 -13.70 -8.62 5.03
C PRO A 38 -12.68 -9.22 4.06
N SER A 39 -12.88 -9.06 2.74
CA SER A 39 -11.96 -9.51 1.70
C SER A 39 -10.77 -8.55 1.48
N SER A 40 -10.75 -7.37 2.10
CA SER A 40 -9.70 -6.37 1.88
C SER A 40 -8.31 -6.86 2.25
N SER A 41 -8.19 -7.70 3.30
CA SER A 41 -6.91 -8.28 3.68
C SER A 41 -6.38 -9.25 2.64
N SER A 42 -7.25 -10.02 1.99
CA SER A 42 -6.89 -10.92 0.89
C SER A 42 -6.41 -10.14 -0.34
N TRP A 43 -7.12 -9.07 -0.74
CA TRP A 43 -6.68 -8.23 -1.85
C TRP A 43 -5.31 -7.58 -1.59
N PHE A 44 -5.08 -7.12 -0.36
CA PHE A 44 -3.78 -6.57 0.03
C PHE A 44 -2.66 -7.64 0.03
N ALA A 45 -2.98 -8.87 0.42
CA ALA A 45 -2.04 -9.98 0.35
C ALA A 45 -1.66 -10.32 -1.10
N GLU A 46 -2.63 -10.43 -2.01
CA GLU A 46 -2.40 -10.68 -3.45
C GLU A 46 -1.53 -9.57 -4.08
N TYR A 47 -1.81 -8.30 -3.74
CA TYR A 47 -0.99 -7.17 -4.17
C TYR A 47 0.44 -7.27 -3.62
N THR A 48 0.60 -7.62 -2.35
CA THR A 48 1.91 -7.74 -1.71
C THR A 48 2.72 -8.90 -2.30
N GLU A 49 2.08 -10.03 -2.60
CA GLU A 49 2.72 -11.18 -3.26
C GLU A 49 3.26 -10.79 -4.63
N CYS A 50 2.47 -10.07 -5.44
CA CYS A 50 2.92 -9.59 -6.74
C CYS A 50 4.18 -8.69 -6.65
N LEU A 51 4.24 -7.80 -5.64
CA LEU A 51 5.39 -6.93 -5.42
C LEU A 51 6.61 -7.69 -4.88
N ALA A 52 6.39 -8.67 -3.99
CA ALA A 52 7.45 -9.52 -3.46
C ALA A 52 8.08 -10.35 -4.58
N ASP A 53 7.27 -11.00 -5.41
CA ASP A 53 7.75 -11.76 -6.58
C ASP A 53 8.53 -10.89 -7.56
N ALA A 54 8.13 -9.63 -7.72
CA ALA A 54 8.75 -8.72 -8.67
C ALA A 54 10.06 -8.11 -8.18
N PHE A 55 10.19 -7.82 -6.86
CA PHE A 55 11.25 -6.93 -6.35
C PHE A 55 12.03 -7.46 -5.13
N SER A 56 11.65 -8.61 -4.55
CA SER A 56 12.34 -9.14 -3.36
C SER A 56 13.78 -9.60 -3.63
N ASP A 57 14.16 -9.80 -4.89
CA ASP A 57 15.53 -10.09 -5.31
C ASP A 57 16.50 -8.92 -5.04
N ARG A 58 15.98 -7.69 -4.96
CA ARG A 58 16.76 -6.45 -4.86
C ARG A 58 16.33 -5.52 -3.72
N VAL A 59 15.13 -5.69 -3.17
CA VAL A 59 14.57 -4.86 -2.09
C VAL A 59 14.41 -5.68 -0.82
N SER A 60 15.08 -5.25 0.25
CA SER A 60 15.02 -5.86 1.58
C SER A 60 14.19 -5.06 2.58
N HIS A 61 13.95 -3.78 2.35
CA HIS A 61 13.27 -2.88 3.29
C HIS A 61 11.83 -2.60 2.85
N TRP A 62 10.89 -3.08 3.66
CA TRP A 62 9.47 -3.01 3.39
C TRP A 62 8.73 -2.41 4.58
N ILE A 63 7.77 -1.52 4.28
CA ILE A 63 6.83 -0.93 5.23
C ILE A 63 5.44 -1.33 4.74
N THR A 64 4.65 -2.01 5.57
CA THR A 64 3.32 -2.48 5.16
C THR A 64 2.33 -1.34 5.02
N PHE A 65 2.17 -0.56 6.07
CA PHE A 65 1.24 0.57 6.13
C PHE A 65 1.94 1.81 6.63
N ASN A 66 1.80 2.91 5.91
CA ASN A 66 2.06 4.23 6.49
C ASN A 66 0.86 4.69 7.31
N GLU A 67 1.07 4.97 8.60
CA GLU A 67 0.10 5.67 9.47
C GLU A 67 -1.35 5.14 9.41
N PRO A 68 -1.62 3.89 9.84
CA PRO A 68 -2.97 3.31 9.82
C PRO A 68 -4.04 4.14 10.55
N GLN A 69 -3.65 4.88 11.59
CA GLN A 69 -4.55 5.81 12.29
C GLN A 69 -5.16 6.88 11.36
N CYS A 70 -4.47 7.27 10.28
CA CYS A 70 -4.94 8.29 9.37
C CYS A 70 -6.04 7.72 8.46
N PHE A 71 -5.81 6.61 7.78
CA PHE A 71 -6.80 6.08 6.83
C PHE A 71 -7.90 5.23 7.47
N ILE A 72 -7.67 4.64 8.65
CA ILE A 72 -8.73 3.96 9.41
C ILE A 72 -9.43 4.92 10.37
N GLY A 73 -8.67 5.60 11.24
CA GLY A 73 -9.22 6.46 12.28
C GLY A 73 -9.81 7.75 11.74
N LEU A 74 -9.05 8.53 10.96
CA LEU A 74 -9.57 9.77 10.38
C LEU A 74 -10.49 9.49 9.19
N GLY A 75 -10.15 8.50 8.35
CA GLY A 75 -10.91 8.18 7.13
C GLY A 75 -12.25 7.46 7.34
N HIS A 76 -12.45 6.75 8.45
CA HIS A 76 -13.69 6.01 8.70
C HIS A 76 -14.35 6.31 10.05
N TYR A 77 -13.58 6.62 11.10
CA TYR A 77 -14.12 6.77 12.45
C TYR A 77 -14.41 8.22 12.85
N THR A 78 -13.70 9.20 12.29
CA THR A 78 -13.80 10.61 12.70
C THR A 78 -14.88 11.36 11.89
N PRO A 79 -15.99 11.82 12.53
CA PRO A 79 -17.14 12.37 11.80
C PRO A 79 -16.88 13.64 10.98
N ALA A 80 -15.79 14.37 11.29
CA ALA A 80 -15.44 15.59 10.58
C ALA A 80 -14.75 15.35 9.22
N ILE A 81 -14.25 14.13 8.96
CA ILE A 81 -13.45 13.79 7.79
C ILE A 81 -14.09 12.64 6.99
N THR A 82 -14.85 11.75 7.65
CA THR A 82 -15.67 10.74 6.97
C THR A 82 -16.85 11.41 6.24
N PRO A 83 -17.09 11.16 4.93
CA PRO A 83 -18.29 11.63 4.25
C PRO A 83 -19.55 11.10 4.97
N PRO A 84 -20.65 11.88 5.05
CA PRO A 84 -21.90 11.36 5.58
C PRO A 84 -22.34 10.13 4.77
N ALA A 85 -22.84 9.12 5.50
CA ALA A 85 -23.34 7.86 4.95
C ALA A 85 -24.50 8.05 3.97
#